data_AF-A0A763CG13-F1
#
_entry.id   AF-A0A763CG13-F1
#
_cell.length_a   1.000
_cell.length_b   1.000
_cell.length_c   1.000
_cell.angle_alpha   90.00
_cell.angle_beta   90.00
_cell.angle_gamma   90.00
#
_symmetry.space_group_name_H-M   'P 1'
#
loop_
_entity.id
_entity.type
_entity.pdbx_description
1 polymer ?
#
loop_
_entity_poly.entity_id
_entity_poly.type
_entity_poly.pdbx_seq_one_letter_code
_entity_poly.pdbx_strand_id
1 'polypeptide(L)'
;METRFWCYAAIVIMGWFGFLGWLLLQLQETLTETGVIPWSMENVILLGLGAIILVVASVPVIAVLQPLIALAGLVAEGVWQLLRGIYLAARWLIRRHTHA
;
A
#
# COMPACT_ATOMS: atom_id res chain seq x y z
N MET A 1 7.26 1.54 -16.51
CA MET A 1 6.01 1.02 -15.92
C MET A 1 6.31 0.33 -14.59
N GLU A 2 7.30 -0.56 -14.57
CA GLU A 2 7.73 -1.32 -13.38
C GLU A 2 8.04 -0.46 -12.14
N THR A 3 8.83 0.62 -12.27
CA THR A 3 9.22 1.47 -11.12
C THR A 3 8.05 2.18 -10.44
N ARG A 4 6.99 2.55 -11.18
CA ARG A 4 5.80 3.20 -10.61
C ARG A 4 4.93 2.21 -9.84
N PHE A 5 4.79 0.98 -10.37
CA PHE A 5 4.09 -0.11 -9.68
C PHE A 5 4.74 -0.42 -8.33
N TRP A 6 6.07 -0.54 -8.29
CA TRP A 6 6.80 -0.79 -7.05
C TRP A 6 6.63 0.33 -6.01
N CYS A 7 6.56 1.60 -6.44
CA CYS A 7 6.26 2.70 -5.52
C CYS A 7 4.87 2.60 -4.88
N TYR A 8 3.83 2.32 -5.68
CA TYR A 8 2.47 2.16 -5.14
C TYR A 8 2.37 0.94 -4.23
N ALA A 9 2.97 -0.19 -4.62
CA ALA A 9 3.03 -1.38 -3.79
C ALA A 9 3.75 -1.10 -2.46
N ALA A 10 4.88 -0.38 -2.48
CA ALA A 10 5.62 -0.03 -1.28
C ALA A 10 4.80 0.84 -0.30
N ILE A 11 4.04 1.83 -0.80
CA ILE A 11 3.17 2.67 0.05
C ILE A 11 2.09 1.83 0.74
N VAL A 12 1.44 0.93 -0.01
CA VAL A 12 0.41 0.04 0.54
C VAL A 12 1.01 -0.92 1.58
N ILE A 13 2.18 -1.49 1.28
CA ILE A 13 2.90 -2.39 2.20
C ILE A 13 3.29 -1.65 3.49
N MET A 14 3.84 -0.43 3.39
CA MET A 14 4.20 0.37 4.56
C MET A 14 2.98 0.72 5.43
N GLY A 15 1.87 1.12 4.81
CA GLY A 15 0.62 1.39 5.54
C GLY A 15 0.09 0.14 6.25
N TRP A 16 0.18 -1.02 5.61
CA TRP A 16 -0.22 -2.29 6.21
C TRP A 16 0.65 -2.70 7.40
N PHE A 17 1.98 -2.60 7.29
CA PHE A 17 2.88 -2.86 8.43
C PHE A 17 2.66 -1.88 9.58
N GLY A 18 2.36 -0.62 9.30
CA GLY A 18 1.96 0.36 10.32
C GLY A 18 0.70 -0.07 11.07
N PHE A 19 -0.31 -0.56 10.36
CA PHE A 19 -1.54 -1.10 10.97
C PHE A 19 -1.28 -2.35 11.82
N LEU A 20 -0.45 -3.28 11.35
CA LEU A 20 -0.06 -4.47 12.13
C LEU A 20 0.69 -4.09 13.41
N GLY A 21 1.62 -3.12 13.33
CA GLY A 21 2.33 -2.59 14.48
C GLY A 21 1.38 -1.95 15.49
N TRP A 22 0.38 -1.21 15.02
CA TRP A 22 -0.66 -0.64 15.87
C TRP A 22 -1.50 -1.72 16.58
N LEU A 23 -1.88 -2.80 15.89
CA LEU A 23 -2.59 -3.94 16.50
C LEU A 23 -1.75 -4.62 17.60
N LEU A 24 -0.45 -4.79 17.39
CA LEU A 24 0.45 -5.33 18.42
C LEU A 24 0.55 -4.41 19.63
N LEU A 25 0.54 -3.10 19.41
CA LEU A 25 0.54 -2.11 20.48
C LEU A 25 -0.77 -2.15 21.28
N GLN A 26 -1.92 -2.27 20.61
CA GLN A 26 -3.21 -2.47 21.27
C GLN A 26 -3.26 -3.77 22.09
N LEU A 27 -2.67 -4.85 21.58
CA LEU A 27 -2.54 -6.11 22.32
C LEU A 27 -1.68 -5.92 23.58
N GLN A 28 -0.56 -5.21 23.46
CA GLN A 28 0.31 -4.89 24.59
C GLN A 28 -0.40 -4.01 25.64
N GLU A 29 -1.13 -2.98 25.21
CA GLU A 29 -1.94 -2.12 26.10
C GLU A 29 -2.96 -2.96 26.88
N THR A 30 -3.71 -3.81 26.17
CA THR A 30 -4.69 -4.72 26.80
C THR A 30 -4.04 -5.64 27.83
N LEU A 31 -2.87 -6.21 27.52
CA LEU A 31 -2.14 -7.07 28.44
C LEU A 31 -1.69 -6.30 29.69
N THR A 32 -1.19 -5.07 29.53
CA THR A 32 -0.83 -4.23 30.68
C THR A 32 -2.03 -3.84 31.54
N GLU A 33 -3.19 -3.56 30.94
CA GLU A 33 -4.43 -3.29 31.68
C GLU A 33 -4.90 -4.49 32.51
N THR A 34 -4.66 -5.71 32.02
CA THR A 34 -4.97 -6.95 32.77
C THR A 34 -3.95 -7.29 33.87
N GLY A 35 -2.96 -6.43 34.12
CA GLY A 35 -1.96 -6.60 35.17
C GLY A 35 -0.75 -7.46 34.76
N VAL A 36 -0.58 -7.73 33.45
CA VAL A 36 0.59 -8.45 32.94
C VAL A 36 1.80 -7.50 32.90
N ILE A 37 2.94 -7.97 33.40
CA ILE A 37 4.19 -7.21 33.39
C ILE A 37 4.67 -7.08 31.93
N PRO A 38 4.84 -5.84 31.39
CA PRO A 38 5.06 -5.62 29.96
C PRO A 38 6.33 -6.27 29.42
N TRP A 39 7.36 -6.42 30.25
CA TRP A 39 8.68 -6.93 29.86
C TRP A 39 9.00 -8.31 30.46
N SER A 40 7.99 -9.08 30.89
CA SER A 40 8.23 -10.47 31.27
C SER A 40 8.61 -11.30 30.02
N MET A 41 9.47 -12.32 30.20
CA MET A 41 9.83 -13.21 29.09
C MET A 41 8.60 -13.85 28.43
N GLU A 42 7.61 -14.25 29.22
CA GLU A 42 6.35 -14.84 28.71
C GLU A 42 5.59 -13.87 27.81
N ASN A 43 5.50 -12.59 28.20
CA ASN A 43 4.80 -11.58 27.41
C ASN A 43 5.53 -11.26 26.09
N VAL A 44 6.86 -11.18 26.13
CA VAL A 44 7.69 -10.98 24.93
C VAL A 44 7.52 -12.15 23.95
N ILE A 45 7.47 -13.39 24.44
CA ILE A 45 7.23 -14.57 23.62
C ILE A 45 5.82 -14.54 23.00
N LEU A 46 4.80 -14.19 23.79
CA LEU A 46 3.41 -14.08 23.31
C LEU A 46 3.24 -12.99 22.24
N LEU A 47 3.82 -11.82 22.45
CA LEU A 47 3.83 -10.73 21.46
C LEU A 47 4.59 -11.15 20.19
N GLY A 48 5.72 -11.86 20.34
CA GLY A 48 6.48 -12.40 19.22
C GLY A 48 5.68 -13.41 18.39
N LEU A 49 4.99 -14.35 19.05
CA LEU A 49 4.11 -15.32 18.39
C LEU A 49 2.92 -14.62 17.70
N GLY A 50 2.30 -13.65 18.38
CA GLY A 50 1.23 -12.84 17.81
C GLY A 50 1.67 -12.09 16.55
N ALA A 51 2.88 -11.50 16.57
CA ALA A 51 3.45 -10.82 15.41
C ALA A 51 3.66 -11.78 14.23
N ILE A 52 4.18 -12.99 14.48
CA ILE A 52 4.37 -14.00 13.43
C ILE A 52 3.02 -14.41 12.83
N ILE A 53 2.02 -14.69 13.67
CA ILE A 53 0.66 -15.07 13.22
C ILE A 53 0.05 -13.95 12.37
N LEU A 54 0.18 -12.70 12.80
CA LEU A 54 -0.31 -11.53 12.06
C LEU A 54 0.38 -11.38 10.70
N VAL A 55 1.69 -11.60 10.64
CA VAL A 55 2.45 -11.57 9.38
C VAL A 55 1.99 -12.70 8.46
N VAL A 56 1.86 -13.94 8.94
CA VAL A 56 1.42 -15.07 8.11
C VAL A 56 -0.02 -14.86 7.62
N ALA A 57 -0.92 -14.40 8.49
CA ALA A 57 -2.30 -14.09 8.14
C ALA A 57 -2.42 -12.93 7.12
N SER A 58 -1.41 -12.05 7.04
CA SER A 58 -1.41 -10.96 6.07
C SER A 58 -1.01 -11.35 4.65
N VAL A 59 -0.35 -12.50 4.45
CA VAL A 59 0.04 -13.00 3.12
C VAL A 59 -1.13 -13.07 2.13
N PRO A 60 -2.29 -13.68 2.45
CA PRO A 60 -3.43 -13.71 1.53
C PRO A 60 -4.02 -12.33 1.26
N VAL A 61 -4.00 -11.41 2.25
CA VAL A 61 -4.49 -10.03 2.07
C VAL A 61 -3.63 -9.29 1.05
N ILE A 62 -2.31 -9.41 1.16
CA ILE A 62 -1.37 -8.81 0.21
C ILE A 62 -1.53 -9.43 -1.18
N ALA A 63 -1.73 -10.75 -1.28
CA ALA A 63 -1.96 -11.44 -2.55
C ALA A 63 -3.24 -10.95 -3.24
N VAL A 64 -4.33 -10.70 -2.50
CA VAL A 64 -5.58 -10.14 -3.03
C VAL A 64 -5.43 -8.68 -3.47
N LEU A 65 -4.53 -7.92 -2.85
CA LEU A 65 -4.26 -6.52 -3.23
C LEU A 65 -3.45 -6.39 -4.53
N GLN A 66 -2.63 -7.39 -4.90
CA GLN A 66 -1.84 -7.36 -6.13
C GLN A 66 -2.64 -7.05 -7.41
N PRO A 67 -3.78 -7.72 -7.70
CA PRO A 67 -4.57 -7.40 -8.89
C PRO A 67 -5.18 -6.00 -8.83
N LEU A 68 -5.54 -5.49 -7.65
CA LEU A 68 -6.06 -4.13 -7.49
C LEU A 68 -4.98 -3.07 -7.78
N ILE A 69 -3.75 -3.31 -7.35
CA ILE A 69 -2.60 -2.45 -7.66
C ILE A 69 -2.31 -2.48 -9.17
N ALA A 70 -2.37 -3.65 -9.80
CA ALA A 70 -2.20 -3.79 -11.24
C ALA A 70 -3.30 -3.03 -12.02
N LEU A 71 -4.56 -3.13 -11.59
CA LEU A 71 -5.67 -2.39 -12.18
C LEU A 71 -5.48 -0.87 -12.05
N ALA A 72 -5.07 -0.38 -10.88
CA ALA A 72 -4.78 1.02 -10.66
C ALA A 72 -3.65 1.53 -11.58
N GLY A 73 -2.62 0.71 -11.80
CA GLY A 73 -1.56 0.99 -12.77
C GLY A 73 -2.07 1.14 -14.20
N LEU A 74 -2.95 0.23 -14.65
CA LEU A 74 -3.57 0.29 -15.97
C LEU A 74 -4.45 1.55 -16.14
N VAL A 75 -5.22 1.91 -15.11
CA VAL A 75 -6.02 3.14 -15.12
C VAL A 75 -5.13 4.38 -15.24
N ALA A 76 -4.04 4.45 -14.47
CA ALA A 76 -3.10 5.56 -14.54
C ALA A 76 -2.44 5.69 -15.91
N GLU A 77 -2.11 4.56 -16.56
CA GLU A 77 -1.61 4.55 -17.94
C GLU A 77 -2.66 5.01 -18.96
N GLY A 78 -3.90 4.55 -18.82
CA GLY A 78 -5.01 5.00 -19.65
C GLY A 78 -5.21 6.52 -19.56
N VAL A 79 -5.20 7.06 -18.34
CA VAL A 79 -5.29 8.51 -18.10
C VAL A 79 -4.10 9.25 -18.74
N TRP A 80 -2.89 8.74 -18.61
CA TRP A 80 -1.71 9.35 -19.23
C TRP A 80 -1.79 9.37 -20.75
N GLN A 81 -2.21 8.27 -21.38
CA GLN A 81 -2.38 8.21 -22.83
C GLN A 81 -3.45 9.20 -23.30
N LEU A 82 -4.55 9.32 -22.55
CA LEU A 82 -5.63 10.25 -22.86
C LEU A 82 -5.14 11.71 -22.80
N LEU A 83 -4.42 12.08 -21.74
CA LEU A 83 -3.79 13.41 -21.60
C LEU A 83 -2.80 13.70 -22.73
N ARG A 84 -1.98 12.71 -23.11
CA ARG A 84 -1.04 12.85 -24.24
C ARG A 84 -1.78 13.06 -25.57
N GLY A 85 -2.87 12.34 -25.78
CA GLY A 85 -3.74 12.51 -26.94
C GLY A 85 -4.33 13.92 -27.02
N ILE A 86 -4.87 14.42 -25.91
CA ILE A 86 -5.41 15.79 -25.82
C ILE A 86 -4.32 16.82 -26.11
N TYR A 87 -3.11 16.66 -25.56
CA TYR A 87 -2.00 17.55 -25.82
C TYR A 87 -1.60 17.59 -27.31
N LEU A 88 -1.50 16.43 -27.95
CA LEU A 88 -1.18 16.34 -29.37
C LEU A 88 -2.28 16.95 -30.26
N ALA A 89 -3.54 16.70 -29.92
CA ALA A 89 -4.69 17.28 -30.60
C ALA A 89 -4.70 18.80 -30.48
N ALA A 90 -4.49 19.34 -29.28
CA ALA A 90 -4.39 20.78 -29.04
C ALA A 90 -3.22 21.39 -29.81
N ARG A 91 -2.05 20.75 -29.80
CA ARG A 91 -0.87 21.21 -30.56
C ARG A 91 -1.14 21.23 -32.07
N TRP A 92 -1.84 20.23 -32.60
CA TRP A 92 -2.21 20.20 -34.02
C TRP A 92 -3.20 21.32 -34.36
N LEU A 93 -4.20 21.53 -33.51
CA LEU A 93 -5.22 22.58 -33.67
C LEU A 93 -4.58 23.97 -33.69
N ILE A 94 -3.63 24.24 -32.80
CA ILE A 94 -2.85 25.48 -32.77
C ILE A 94 -2.06 25.64 -34.07
N ARG A 95 -1.29 24.62 -34.50
CA ARG A 95 -0.50 24.71 -35.74
C ARG A 95 -1.37 25.00 -36.97
N ARG A 96 -2.55 24.41 -37.03
CA ARG A 96 -3.49 24.62 -38.14
C ARG A 96 -3.98 26.07 -38.21
N HIS A 97 -4.15 26.74 -37.07
CA HIS A 97 -4.57 28.14 -37.03
C HIS A 97 -3.41 29.14 -37.17
N THR A 98 -2.17 28.75 -36.84
CA THR A 98 -1.00 29.65 -36.97
C THR A 98 -0.33 29.59 -38.34
N HIS A 99 -0.64 28.58 -39.17
CA HIS A 99 -0.11 28.43 -40.53
C HIS A 99 -1.18 28.55 -41.63
N ALA A 100 -2.38 29.04 -41.28
CA ALA A 100 -3.38 29.53 -42.22
C ALA A 100 -3.24 31.06 -42.35
#